data_AF-A0A9W4HR04-F1
#
_entry.id   AF-A0A9W4HR04-F1
#
_cell.length_a   1.000
_cell.length_b   1.000
_cell.length_c   1.000
_cell.angle_alpha   90.00
_cell.angle_beta   90.00
_cell.angle_gamma   90.00
#
_symmetry.space_group_name_H-M   'P 1'
#
loop_
_entity.id
_entity.type
_entity.pdbx_description
1 polymer ?
#
loop_
_entity_poly.entity_id
_entity_poly.type
_entity_poly.pdbx_seq_one_letter_code
_entity_poly.pdbx_strand_id
1 'polypeptide(L)'
;MESVSHLPAILCCFLGVLGLHFIYNRLSSPLARLPGPTISNWTELVYIRHWFAGKVPYYVHDLHEKYGPIVRTGPNRSPWYRTLLPNGMENVFSTTDPHFHSNRRRLLASPISDTSLHQHEYLITGRVKMTIARMAEEIQNRGTTDVFKWWLFMATDIIGT
;
A
#
# COMPACT_ATOMS: atom_id res chain seq x y z
N MET A 1 46.51 19.33 27.89
CA MET A 1 46.53 18.53 26.64
C MET A 1 45.99 17.10 26.84
N GLU A 2 45.65 16.67 28.06
CA GLU A 2 45.17 15.30 28.35
C GLU A 2 43.64 15.15 28.22
N SER A 3 42.86 16.23 28.23
CA SER A 3 41.40 16.16 28.09
C SER A 3 40.92 15.79 26.67
N VAL A 4 41.77 15.95 25.66
CA VAL A 4 41.41 15.76 24.24
C VAL A 4 41.58 14.30 23.77
N SER A 5 42.45 13.52 24.43
CA SER A 5 42.75 12.13 24.05
C SER A 5 41.64 11.13 24.37
N HIS A 6 40.77 11.44 25.33
CA HIS A 6 39.65 10.57 25.74
C HIS A 6 38.37 10.80 24.90
N LEU A 7 38.26 11.93 24.21
CA LEU A 7 37.12 12.26 23.33
C LEU A 7 36.85 11.22 22.22
N PRO A 8 37.85 10.70 21.46
CA PRO A 8 37.58 9.70 20.43
C PRO A 8 37.10 8.36 21.01
N ALA A 9 37.62 7.94 22.17
CA ALA A 9 37.19 6.72 22.84
C ALA A 9 35.73 6.84 23.33
N ILE A 10 35.37 7.99 23.93
CA ILE A 10 33.99 8.27 24.37
C ILE A 10 33.04 8.31 23.16
N LEU A 11 33.45 8.91 22.04
CA LEU A 11 32.66 8.95 20.80
C LEU A 11 32.45 7.54 20.21
N CYS A 12 33.49 6.71 20.16
CA CYS A 12 33.37 5.32 19.70
C CYS A 12 32.41 4.50 20.59
N CYS A 13 32.51 4.64 21.91
CA CYS A 13 31.59 3.98 22.84
C CYS A 13 30.15 4.47 22.65
N PHE A 14 29.94 5.79 22.49
CA PHE A 14 28.62 6.36 22.25
C PHE A 14 28.00 5.86 20.93
N LEU A 15 28.77 5.86 19.84
CA LEU A 15 28.32 5.30 18.55
C LEU A 15 28.04 3.79 18.64
N GLY A 16 28.84 3.04 19.40
CA GLY A 16 28.62 1.62 19.65
C GLY A 16 27.31 1.35 20.41
N VAL A 17 27.04 2.12 21.46
CA VAL A 17 25.78 2.04 22.23
C VAL A 17 24.58 2.42 21.35
N LEU A 18 24.69 3.49 20.56
CA LEU A 18 23.64 3.88 19.62
C LEU A 18 23.38 2.79 18.57
N GLY A 19 24.44 2.17 18.03
CA GLY A 19 24.33 1.07 17.08
C GLY A 19 23.63 -0.15 17.68
N LEU A 20 24.03 -0.56 18.89
CA LEU A 20 23.39 -1.65 19.63
C LEU A 20 21.92 -1.35 19.94
N HIS A 21 21.62 -0.12 20.37
CA HIS A 21 20.25 0.32 20.63
C HIS A 21 19.39 0.30 19.36
N PHE A 22 19.94 0.74 18.22
CA PHE A 22 19.27 0.68 16.93
C PHE A 22 18.96 -0.76 16.50
N ILE A 23 19.94 -1.66 16.60
CA ILE A 23 19.78 -3.09 16.28
C ILE A 23 18.72 -3.72 17.20
N TYR A 24 18.80 -3.44 18.50
CA TYR A 24 17.84 -3.95 19.49
C TYR A 24 16.41 -3.49 19.20
N ASN A 25 16.20 -2.19 18.97
CA ASN A 25 14.87 -1.66 18.62
C ASN A 25 14.34 -2.26 17.32
N ARG A 26 15.22 -2.52 16.35
CA ARG A 26 14.84 -3.07 15.05
C ARG A 26 14.43 -4.53 15.15
N LEU A 27 15.21 -5.36 15.84
CA LEU A 27 14.91 -6.78 16.03
C LEU A 27 13.79 -7.02 17.04
N SER A 28 13.59 -6.10 17.99
CA SER A 28 12.50 -6.16 18.97
C SER A 28 11.19 -5.55 18.46
N SER A 29 11.18 -5.02 17.22
CA SER A 29 9.95 -4.47 16.64
C SER A 29 8.89 -5.56 16.45
N PRO A 30 7.59 -5.26 16.63
CA PRO A 30 6.51 -6.23 16.41
C PRO A 30 6.53 -6.86 15.01
N LEU A 31 6.98 -6.10 14.00
CA LEU A 31 7.12 -6.53 12.61
C LEU A 31 8.33 -7.45 12.36
N ALA A 32 9.31 -7.51 13.27
CA ALA A 32 10.46 -8.39 13.14
C ALA A 32 10.10 -9.87 13.29
N ARG A 33 8.98 -10.17 13.98
CA ARG A 33 8.46 -11.53 14.19
C ARG A 33 7.83 -12.16 12.94
N LEU A 34 7.49 -11.34 11.94
CA LEU A 34 6.87 -11.81 10.72
C LEU A 34 7.91 -12.54 9.84
N PRO A 35 7.57 -13.70 9.27
CA PRO A 35 8.50 -14.46 8.46
C PRO A 35 8.76 -13.75 7.12
N GLY A 36 9.96 -13.89 6.60
CA GLY A 36 10.34 -13.26 5.33
C GLY A 36 11.86 -13.15 5.16
N PRO A 37 12.32 -12.55 4.06
CA PRO A 37 13.74 -12.34 3.81
C PRO A 37 14.37 -11.51 4.93
N THR A 38 15.57 -11.89 5.34
CA THR A 38 16.33 -11.16 6.38
C THR A 38 16.62 -9.72 5.95
N ILE A 39 16.82 -9.50 4.65
CA ILE A 39 17.02 -8.16 4.07
C ILE A 39 15.80 -7.26 4.35
N SER A 40 14.59 -7.82 4.34
CA SER A 40 13.35 -7.10 4.66
C SER A 40 13.24 -6.75 6.15
N ASN A 41 14.10 -7.26 7.05
CA ASN A 41 14.21 -6.71 8.40
C ASN A 41 14.83 -5.32 8.37
N TRP A 42 15.70 -5.01 7.40
CA TRP A 42 16.58 -3.85 7.45
C TRP A 42 16.23 -2.81 6.40
N THR A 43 15.91 -3.24 5.19
CA THR A 43 15.72 -2.36 4.04
C THR A 43 14.54 -2.83 3.17
N GLU A 44 13.95 -1.89 2.44
CA GLU A 44 12.90 -2.15 1.44
C GLU A 44 13.43 -2.19 0.01
N LEU A 45 14.75 -2.11 -0.19
CA LEU A 45 15.35 -1.93 -1.51
C LEU A 45 14.95 -3.02 -2.50
N VAL A 46 14.88 -4.27 -2.05
CA VAL A 46 14.43 -5.40 -2.88
C VAL A 46 12.98 -5.18 -3.33
N TYR A 47 12.11 -4.73 -2.43
CA TYR A 47 10.72 -4.46 -2.73
C TYR A 47 10.59 -3.30 -3.73
N ILE A 48 11.30 -2.20 -3.50
CA ILE A 48 11.33 -1.04 -4.39
C ILE A 48 11.81 -1.42 -5.79
N ARG A 49 12.84 -2.29 -5.90
CA ARG A 49 13.31 -2.81 -7.19
C ARG A 49 12.21 -3.56 -7.94
N HIS A 50 11.46 -4.43 -7.27
CA HIS A 50 10.35 -5.16 -7.89
C HIS A 50 9.17 -4.24 -8.21
N TRP A 51 9.01 -3.16 -7.45
CA TRP A 51 8.04 -2.11 -7.74
C TRP A 51 8.34 -1.39 -9.04
N PHE A 52 9.57 -0.90 -9.23
CA PHE A 52 9.99 -0.29 -10.50
C PHE A 52 9.94 -1.25 -11.68
N ALA A 53 10.12 -2.55 -11.45
CA ALA A 53 9.99 -3.58 -12.47
C ALA A 53 8.53 -3.99 -12.76
N GLY A 54 7.54 -3.51 -12.01
CA GLY A 54 6.14 -3.94 -12.13
C GLY A 54 5.88 -5.40 -11.72
N LYS A 55 6.79 -6.00 -10.94
CA LYS A 55 6.78 -7.44 -10.57
C LYS A 55 6.46 -7.69 -9.11
N VAL A 56 5.93 -6.70 -8.39
CA VAL A 56 5.56 -6.84 -6.96
C VAL A 56 4.58 -7.98 -6.71
N PRO A 57 3.52 -8.18 -7.52
CA PRO A 57 2.57 -9.27 -7.26
C PRO A 57 3.25 -10.65 -7.27
N TYR A 58 4.12 -10.90 -8.24
CA TYR A 58 4.89 -12.14 -8.33
C TYR A 58 5.87 -12.29 -7.16
N TYR A 59 6.62 -11.23 -6.84
CA TYR A 59 7.54 -11.25 -5.71
C TYR A 59 6.83 -11.56 -4.38
N VAL A 60 5.69 -10.94 -4.11
CA VAL A 60 4.91 -11.21 -2.90
C VAL A 60 4.31 -12.62 -2.93
N HIS A 61 3.86 -13.10 -4.09
CA HIS A 61 3.39 -14.47 -4.26
C HIS A 61 4.48 -15.50 -3.94
N ASP A 62 5.67 -15.35 -4.52
CA ASP A 62 6.83 -16.24 -4.26
C ASP A 62 7.22 -16.24 -2.77
N LEU A 63 7.12 -15.08 -2.11
CA LEU A 63 7.34 -14.99 -0.66
C LEU A 63 6.27 -15.77 0.10
N HIS A 64 5.00 -15.67 -0.28
CA HIS A 64 3.91 -16.40 0.38
C HIS A 64 4.05 -17.91 0.20
N GLU A 65 4.49 -18.37 -0.99
CA GLU A 65 4.79 -19.79 -1.22
C GLU A 65 5.93 -20.28 -0.31
N LYS A 66 6.96 -19.46 -0.08
CA LYS A 66 8.15 -19.85 0.69
C LYS A 66 8.00 -19.70 2.21
N TYR A 67 7.32 -18.66 2.68
CA TYR A 67 7.29 -18.25 4.09
C TYR A 67 5.89 -18.36 4.73
N GLY A 68 4.84 -18.60 3.95
CA GLY A 68 3.48 -18.80 4.43
C GLY A 68 2.54 -17.62 4.22
N PRO A 69 1.35 -17.62 4.85
CA PRO A 69 0.25 -16.71 4.52
C PRO A 69 0.50 -15.24 4.86
N ILE A 70 1.44 -14.96 5.77
CA ILE A 70 1.80 -13.61 6.19
C ILE A 70 3.29 -13.48 6.02
N VAL A 71 3.73 -12.55 5.18
CA VAL A 71 5.15 -12.28 4.96
C VAL A 71 5.50 -10.83 5.21
N ARG A 72 6.73 -10.59 5.65
CA ARG A 72 7.28 -9.24 5.72
C ARG A 72 7.93 -8.85 4.41
N THR A 73 7.44 -7.77 3.81
CA THR A 73 8.01 -7.18 2.59
C THR A 73 9.07 -6.11 2.88
N GLY A 74 8.99 -5.46 4.04
CA GLY A 74 9.87 -4.36 4.41
C GLY A 74 9.93 -4.08 5.90
N PRO A 75 10.91 -3.28 6.36
CA PRO A 75 11.10 -2.97 7.76
C PRO A 75 9.91 -2.29 8.45
N ASN A 76 9.39 -1.25 7.81
CA ASN A 76 8.24 -0.41 8.18
C ASN A 76 7.66 0.11 6.86
N ARG A 77 6.45 0.66 6.86
CA ARG A 77 5.90 1.29 5.65
C ARG A 77 6.82 2.42 5.15
N SER A 78 7.28 2.32 3.91
CA SER A 78 8.16 3.31 3.29
C SER A 78 7.61 4.74 3.32
N PRO A 79 8.40 5.75 3.74
CA PRO A 79 8.11 7.16 3.44
C PRO A 79 8.01 7.43 1.94
N TRP A 80 8.61 6.58 1.10
CA TRP A 80 8.49 6.66 -0.36
C TRP A 80 7.02 6.69 -0.82
N TYR A 81 6.10 6.00 -0.15
CA TYR A 81 4.67 6.08 -0.49
C TYR A 81 4.08 7.48 -0.34
N ARG A 82 4.63 8.32 0.56
CA ARG A 82 4.23 9.73 0.70
C ARG A 82 4.73 10.59 -0.45
N THR A 83 5.84 10.20 -1.10
CA THR A 83 6.38 10.95 -2.25
C THR A 83 5.52 10.83 -3.51
N LEU A 84 4.66 9.81 -3.59
CA LEU A 84 3.68 9.65 -4.67
C LEU A 84 2.46 10.57 -4.52
N LEU A 85 2.32 11.25 -3.38
CA LEU A 85 1.18 12.12 -3.10
C LEU A 85 1.58 13.59 -3.28
N PRO A 86 0.76 14.40 -3.97
CA PRO A 86 1.00 15.83 -4.07
C PRO A 86 1.14 16.46 -2.68
N ASN A 87 2.16 17.30 -2.51
CA ASN A 87 2.40 18.11 -1.31
C ASN A 87 2.53 17.31 0.00
N GLY A 88 2.87 16.02 -0.07
CA GLY A 88 3.04 15.18 1.14
C GLY A 88 1.75 14.99 1.94
N MET A 89 0.58 15.21 1.32
CA MET A 89 -0.70 15.03 1.98
C MET A 89 -0.90 13.57 2.38
N GLU A 90 -1.33 13.33 3.61
CA GLU A 90 -1.72 11.98 4.06
C GLU A 90 -3.19 11.71 3.73
N ASN A 91 -3.46 10.52 3.18
CA ASN A 91 -4.81 10.03 2.93
C ASN A 91 -5.06 8.73 3.71
N VAL A 92 -6.29 8.24 3.70
CA VAL A 92 -6.68 7.01 4.40
C VAL A 92 -5.86 5.80 3.97
N PHE A 93 -5.37 5.79 2.72
CA PHE A 93 -4.60 4.67 2.20
C PHE A 93 -3.11 4.81 2.45
N SER A 94 -2.56 6.01 2.65
CA SER A 94 -1.12 6.27 2.73
C SER A 94 -0.58 6.55 4.13
N THR A 95 -1.44 6.99 5.05
CA THR A 95 -1.03 7.29 6.42
C THR A 95 -0.49 6.04 7.15
N THR A 96 0.39 6.28 8.12
CA THR A 96 0.87 5.26 9.06
C THR A 96 0.32 5.47 10.47
N ASP A 97 -0.33 6.62 10.73
CA ASP A 97 -0.87 6.96 12.04
C ASP A 97 -2.25 6.29 12.25
N PRO A 98 -2.40 5.39 13.24
CA PRO A 98 -3.67 4.76 13.55
C PRO A 98 -4.78 5.76 13.91
N HIS A 99 -4.47 6.87 14.58
CA HIS A 99 -5.49 7.84 15.01
C HIS A 99 -6.02 8.62 13.81
N PHE A 100 -5.13 9.19 13.00
CA PHE A 100 -5.50 9.83 11.73
C PHE A 100 -6.29 8.87 10.82
N HIS A 101 -5.82 7.63 10.66
CA HIS A 101 -6.50 6.60 9.87
C HIS A 101 -7.92 6.34 10.40
N SER A 102 -8.09 6.19 11.71
CA SER A 102 -9.39 5.95 12.34
C SER A 102 -10.36 7.12 12.10
N ASN A 103 -9.89 8.36 12.29
CA ASN A 103 -10.68 9.56 12.07
C ASN A 103 -11.10 9.68 10.59
N ARG A 104 -10.18 9.48 9.64
CA ARG A 104 -10.49 9.53 8.19
C ARG A 104 -11.41 8.40 7.75
N ARG A 105 -11.17 7.18 8.20
CA ARG A 105 -12.03 6.03 7.91
C ARG A 105 -13.46 6.26 8.40
N ARG A 106 -13.63 6.87 9.57
CA ARG A 106 -14.96 7.19 10.12
C ARG A 106 -15.75 8.13 9.20
N LEU A 107 -15.09 9.15 8.63
CA LEU A 107 -15.74 10.09 7.71
C LEU A 107 -16.22 9.40 6.42
N LEU A 108 -15.50 8.38 5.96
CA LEU A 108 -15.85 7.61 4.75
C LEU A 108 -16.86 6.49 5.02
N ALA A 109 -17.10 6.12 6.28
CA ALA A 109 -17.90 4.95 6.64
C ALA A 109 -19.40 5.09 6.28
N SER A 110 -19.94 6.30 6.28
CA SER A 110 -21.37 6.53 6.01
C SER A 110 -21.75 6.30 4.54
N PRO A 111 -21.08 6.91 3.54
CA PRO A 111 -21.36 6.65 2.13
C PRO A 111 -21.16 5.19 1.68
N ILE A 112 -20.29 4.44 2.37
CA ILE A 112 -20.02 3.03 2.09
C ILE A 112 -20.85 2.07 2.95
N SER A 113 -21.81 2.59 3.74
CA SER A 113 -22.68 1.77 4.56
C SER A 113 -23.69 1.02 3.71
N ASP A 114 -24.15 -0.14 4.19
CA ASP A 114 -25.15 -0.97 3.51
C ASP A 114 -26.42 -0.19 3.12
N THR A 115 -26.94 0.62 4.05
CA THR A 115 -28.08 1.51 3.80
C THR A 115 -27.82 2.51 2.67
N SER A 116 -26.62 3.11 2.62
CA SER A 116 -26.28 4.08 1.58
C SER A 116 -26.05 3.38 0.23
N LEU A 117 -25.44 2.19 0.22
CA LEU A 117 -25.23 1.41 -1.00
C LEU A 117 -26.56 0.99 -1.64
N HIS A 118 -27.54 0.57 -0.84
CA HIS A 118 -28.88 0.24 -1.34
C HIS A 118 -29.59 1.42 -2.01
N GLN A 119 -29.35 2.66 -1.55
CA GLN A 119 -29.91 3.85 -2.20
C GLN A 119 -29.35 4.07 -3.62
N HIS A 120 -28.11 3.63 -3.88
CA HIS A 120 -27.45 3.78 -5.19
C HIS A 120 -27.66 2.57 -6.11
N GLU A 121 -28.23 1.47 -5.60
CA GLU A 121 -28.43 0.22 -6.33
C GLU A 121 -29.20 0.41 -7.64
N TYR A 122 -30.25 1.24 -7.62
CA TYR A 122 -31.05 1.53 -8.82
C TYR A 122 -30.21 2.21 -9.91
N LEU A 123 -29.40 3.21 -9.54
CA LEU A 123 -28.53 3.94 -10.48
C LEU A 123 -27.47 3.00 -11.05
N ILE A 124 -26.79 2.23 -10.19
CA ILE A 124 -25.76 1.26 -10.58
C ILE A 124 -26.36 0.24 -11.55
N THR A 125 -27.51 -0.34 -11.22
CA THR A 125 -28.19 -1.34 -12.06
C THR A 125 -28.56 -0.75 -13.43
N GLY A 126 -29.01 0.50 -13.47
CA GLY A 126 -29.27 1.21 -14.71
C GLY A 126 -28.03 1.35 -15.59
N ARG A 127 -26.88 1.71 -15.01
CA ARG A 127 -25.60 1.83 -15.72
C ARG A 127 -25.10 0.47 -16.23
N VAL A 128 -25.17 -0.57 -15.40
CA VAL A 128 -24.80 -1.94 -15.79
C VAL A 128 -25.62 -2.42 -16.99
N LYS A 129 -26.95 -2.26 -16.95
CA LYS A 129 -27.83 -2.64 -18.06
C LYS A 129 -27.52 -1.86 -19.33
N MET A 130 -27.27 -0.56 -19.22
CA MET A 130 -26.89 0.28 -20.35
C MET A 130 -25.56 -0.20 -20.97
N THR A 131 -24.55 -0.48 -20.16
CA THR A 131 -23.25 -0.96 -20.61
C THR A 131 -23.38 -2.29 -21.35
N ILE A 132 -24.14 -3.25 -20.81
CA ILE A 132 -24.39 -4.55 -21.47
C ILE A 132 -25.12 -4.35 -22.80
N ALA A 133 -26.13 -3.48 -22.85
CA ALA A 133 -26.86 -3.19 -24.08
C ALA A 133 -25.95 -2.60 -25.17
N ARG A 134 -25.06 -1.67 -24.80
CA ARG A 134 -24.09 -1.07 -25.73
C ARG A 134 -23.02 -2.05 -26.20
N MET A 135 -22.57 -2.94 -25.32
CA MET A 135 -21.69 -4.05 -25.71
C MET A 135 -22.38 -4.96 -26.73
N ALA A 136 -23.64 -5.33 -26.50
CA ALA A 136 -24.40 -6.16 -27.44
C ALA A 136 -24.57 -5.50 -28.81
N GLU A 137 -24.87 -4.20 -28.84
CA GLU A 137 -24.95 -3.40 -30.06
C GLU A 137 -23.61 -3.37 -30.83
N GLU A 138 -22.49 -3.20 -30.12
CA GLU A 138 -21.16 -3.21 -30.73
C GLU A 138 -20.79 -4.58 -31.31
N ILE A 139 -21.14 -5.67 -30.61
CA ILE A 139 -20.95 -7.04 -31.10
C ILE A 139 -21.70 -7.25 -32.41
N GLN A 140 -22.95 -6.77 -32.52
CA GLN A 140 -23.74 -6.90 -33.75
C GLN A 140 -23.12 -6.12 -34.92
N ASN A 141 -22.57 -4.94 -34.65
CA ASN A 141 -22.01 -4.07 -35.69
C ASN A 141 -20.59 -4.46 -36.12
N ARG A 142 -19.75 -4.94 -35.19
CA ARG A 142 -18.31 -5.18 -35.43
C ARG A 142 -17.89 -6.65 -35.31
N GLY A 143 -18.75 -7.52 -34.81
CA GLY A 143 -18.44 -8.93 -34.51
C GLY A 143 -17.63 -9.16 -33.23
N THR A 144 -17.08 -8.09 -32.63
CA THR A 144 -16.27 -8.12 -31.39
C THR A 144 -16.56 -6.90 -30.53
N THR A 145 -16.37 -6.99 -29.22
CA THR A 145 -16.47 -5.85 -28.29
C THR A 145 -15.26 -5.78 -27.36
N ASP A 146 -14.85 -4.55 -27.04
CA ASP A 146 -13.82 -4.26 -26.05
C ASP A 146 -14.46 -4.12 -24.67
N VAL A 147 -14.34 -5.17 -23.86
CA VAL A 147 -14.89 -5.22 -22.49
C VAL A 147 -14.22 -4.18 -21.59
N PHE A 148 -12.91 -3.97 -21.73
CA PHE A 148 -12.16 -3.06 -20.87
C PHE A 148 -12.63 -1.61 -21.07
N LYS A 149 -12.81 -1.19 -22.32
CA LYS A 149 -13.39 0.12 -22.66
C LYS A 149 -14.75 0.34 -22.00
N TRP A 150 -15.67 -0.62 -22.15
CA TRP A 150 -17.04 -0.47 -21.63
C TRP A 150 -17.11 -0.52 -20.11
N TRP A 151 -16.28 -1.34 -19.47
CA TRP A 151 -16.17 -1.37 -18.02
C TRP A 151 -15.56 -0.10 -17.46
N LEU A 152 -14.57 0.47 -18.15
CA LEU A 152 -13.99 1.75 -17.77
C LEU A 152 -15.05 2.86 -17.82
N PHE A 153 -15.82 2.96 -18.91
CA PHE A 153 -16.91 3.93 -19.02
C PHE A 153 -17.98 3.72 -17.95
N MET A 154 -18.40 2.48 -17.72
CA MET A 154 -19.36 2.15 -16.68
C MET A 154 -18.87 2.58 -15.29
N ALA A 155 -17.62 2.27 -14.96
CA ALA A 155 -17.03 2.63 -13.67
C ALA A 155 -16.92 4.15 -13.50
N THR A 156 -16.48 4.87 -14.53
CA THR A 156 -16.42 6.34 -14.50
C THR A 156 -17.80 6.97 -14.35
N ASP A 157 -18.83 6.46 -15.05
CA ASP A 157 -20.20 6.94 -14.92
C ASP A 157 -20.79 6.69 -13.52
N ILE A 158 -20.54 5.50 -12.95
CA ILE A 158 -21.01 5.14 -11.59
C ILE A 158 -20.33 6.00 -10.53
N ILE A 159 -19.02 6.26 -10.65
CA ILE A 159 -18.26 7.06 -9.67
C ILE A 159 -18.59 8.56 -9.81
N GLY A 160 -18.92 9.01 -11.02
CA GLY A 160 -19.22 10.41 -11.32
C GLY A 160 -20.68 10.83 -11.10
N THR A 161 -21.57 9.91 -10.69
CA THR A 161 -22.98 10.21 -10.38
C THR A 161 -23.17 10.54 -8.91
#